data_AF-A0A3N9U2Q0-F1
#
_entry.id   AF-A0A3N9U2Q0-F1
#
_cell.length_a   1.000
_cell.length_b   1.000
_cell.length_c   1.000
_cell.angle_alpha   90.00
_cell.angle_beta   90.00
_cell.angle_gamma   90.00
#
_symmetry.space_group_name_H-M   'P 1'
#
loop_
_entity.id
_entity.type
_entity.pdbx_description
1 polymer ?
#
loop_
_entity_poly.entity_id
_entity_poly.type
_entity_poly.pdbx_seq_one_letter_code
_entity_poly.pdbx_strand_id
1 'polypeptide(L)'
;MLKRITLVVILLVFIKPAYDYGKQILSDAQNILSEDNVITDVTSKVLSGEVMKDIEKTVTNSVEESQSPMVATTSGAVLPDKVNSVEALTDAFYYYFSQWETNFTIHYVGSTSDIENIIERATKDAAARDQYIQGHLSDRKIEYEYSKLDAKITVHQQYLTNAAQEEIVNREVASILSTISPESMTDFEKVKFVNDYIVKNTAYSTETTISPHSACAVLQEGKGVCQGYALLALKMLQELGVETKYVVGEVYTGGHAWNLVKVDGQWYHLDTTWNDPVPDRKNIVSYKYFLTTDAKMKLDHSWNQSDYPTATNDKYTVMSQVDHAYEVDGAIYYSNVDDNHKLYILDLSTGKTKRLTEARAQFIVGYGNWIYFSNYSNGAFLTKIKTNGTEQSIVYRDEVKDLFIEDGFLYFHTPDGLKQMEL
;
A
#
# COMPACT_ATOMS: atom_id res chain seq x y z
N MET A 1 -41.07 4.23 -46.31
CA MET A 1 -40.55 4.83 -45.07
C MET A 1 -40.45 3.74 -44.01
N LEU A 2 -39.28 3.12 -43.81
CA LEU A 2 -39.08 2.27 -42.63
C LEU A 2 -39.03 3.19 -41.40
N LYS A 3 -39.97 3.03 -40.46
CA LYS A 3 -39.90 3.68 -39.15
C LYS A 3 -38.57 3.28 -38.52
N ARG A 4 -37.74 4.24 -38.12
CA ARG A 4 -36.59 3.99 -37.25
C ARG A 4 -37.15 3.38 -35.95
N ILE A 5 -36.90 2.10 -35.73
CA ILE A 5 -37.18 1.45 -34.46
C ILE A 5 -35.99 1.81 -33.58
N THR A 6 -36.18 2.78 -32.69
CA THR A 6 -35.22 3.08 -31.62
C THR A 6 -35.49 2.12 -30.48
N LEU A 7 -34.51 1.29 -30.15
CA LEU A 7 -34.54 0.42 -28.97
C LEU A 7 -33.83 1.14 -27.83
N VAL A 8 -34.44 1.14 -26.65
CA VAL A 8 -33.87 1.67 -25.40
C VAL A 8 -33.61 0.48 -24.49
N VAL A 9 -32.37 0.34 -24.02
CA VAL A 9 -31.97 -0.73 -23.11
C VAL A 9 -31.21 -0.13 -21.93
N ILE A 10 -31.41 -0.71 -20.74
CA ILE A 10 -30.74 -0.33 -19.51
C ILE A 10 -29.91 -1.52 -19.04
N LEU A 11 -28.61 -1.33 -18.92
CA LEU A 11 -27.67 -2.26 -18.34
C LEU A 11 -27.22 -1.74 -16.97
N LEU A 12 -27.44 -2.52 -15.92
CA LEU A 12 -26.94 -2.24 -14.58
C LEU A 12 -25.74 -3.16 -14.31
N VAL A 13 -24.58 -2.56 -14.08
CA VAL A 13 -23.36 -3.25 -13.69
C VAL A 13 -23.05 -2.86 -12.25
N PHE A 14 -23.30 -3.78 -11.33
CA PHE A 14 -22.84 -3.64 -9.96
C PHE A 14 -21.37 -4.03 -9.92
N ILE A 15 -20.48 -3.04 -9.94
CA ILE A 15 -19.05 -3.30 -9.75
C ILE A 15 -18.85 -3.44 -8.26
N LYS A 16 -18.91 -4.69 -7.84
CA LYS A 16 -18.53 -5.11 -6.50
C LYS A 16 -17.09 -4.63 -6.26
N PRO A 17 -16.85 -3.72 -5.30
CA PRO A 17 -15.50 -3.46 -4.81
C PRO A 17 -14.89 -4.80 -4.39
N ALA A 18 -13.55 -4.92 -4.31
CA ALA A 18 -12.88 -6.16 -3.93
C ALA A 18 -13.52 -6.85 -2.69
N TYR A 19 -14.16 -6.07 -1.81
CA TYR A 19 -14.89 -6.49 -0.62
C TYR A 19 -16.22 -7.26 -0.83
N ASP A 20 -16.90 -7.18 -1.97
CA ASP A 20 -18.28 -7.74 -2.13
C ASP A 20 -18.31 -9.25 -2.52
N TYR A 21 -17.16 -9.91 -2.47
CA TYR A 21 -17.03 -11.38 -2.46
C TYR A 21 -17.19 -11.97 -1.03
N GLY A 22 -17.12 -11.15 0.02
CA GLY A 22 -17.18 -11.60 1.42
C GLY A 22 -18.58 -11.61 2.08
N LYS A 23 -19.62 -11.05 1.46
CA LYS A 23 -20.94 -10.91 2.10
C LYS A 23 -21.73 -12.21 2.28
N GLN A 24 -21.33 -13.31 1.64
CA GLN A 24 -22.10 -14.55 1.67
C GLN A 24 -21.84 -15.43 2.91
N ILE A 25 -20.79 -15.15 3.70
CA ILE A 25 -20.43 -16.00 4.85
C ILE A 25 -20.88 -15.40 6.20
N LEU A 26 -21.11 -14.09 6.29
CA LEU A 26 -21.60 -13.49 7.55
C LEU A 26 -23.08 -13.81 7.83
N SER A 27 -23.89 -14.07 6.80
CA SER A 27 -25.28 -14.54 6.94
C SER A 27 -25.38 -16.05 7.22
N ASP A 28 -24.38 -16.82 6.78
CA ASP A 28 -24.39 -18.29 6.88
C ASP A 28 -23.68 -18.77 8.15
N ALA A 29 -22.82 -17.93 8.74
CA ALA A 29 -22.20 -18.16 10.05
C ALA A 29 -23.13 -17.90 11.26
N GLN A 30 -24.32 -17.30 11.05
CA GLN A 30 -25.31 -17.10 12.11
C GLN A 30 -26.25 -18.31 12.33
N ASN A 31 -26.18 -19.34 11.48
CA ASN A 31 -27.03 -20.54 11.59
C ASN A 31 -26.27 -21.86 11.81
N ILE A 32 -24.95 -21.82 11.95
CA ILE A 32 -24.14 -22.99 12.27
C ILE A 32 -23.15 -22.55 13.33
N LEU A 33 -23.48 -22.84 14.60
CA LEU A 33 -22.62 -23.03 15.77
C LEU A 33 -23.48 -22.84 17.03
N SER A 34 -24.41 -23.78 17.25
CA SER A 34 -24.81 -24.16 18.59
C SER A 34 -24.04 -25.42 18.97
N GLU A 35 -23.57 -25.45 20.21
CA GLU A 35 -22.96 -26.58 20.95
C GLU A 35 -21.42 -26.59 21.04
N ASP A 36 -20.96 -25.89 22.08
CA ASP A 36 -20.01 -26.31 23.13
C ASP A 36 -18.55 -26.66 22.79
N ASN A 37 -17.63 -25.71 23.01
CA ASN A 37 -16.92 -25.58 24.31
C ASN A 37 -15.81 -24.49 24.29
N VAL A 38 -16.07 -23.44 25.08
CA VAL A 38 -15.19 -22.67 25.98
C VAL A 38 -13.69 -22.54 25.65
N ILE A 39 -13.29 -21.33 25.21
CA ILE A 39 -12.05 -20.67 25.70
C ILE A 39 -12.38 -19.22 26.06
N THR A 40 -11.97 -18.84 27.26
CA THR A 40 -12.31 -17.64 28.02
C THR A 40 -11.65 -16.35 27.52
N ASP A 41 -12.48 -15.32 27.44
CA ASP A 41 -12.23 -13.89 27.15
C ASP A 41 -11.58 -13.16 28.34
N VAL A 42 -10.55 -12.35 28.08
CA VAL A 42 -10.03 -11.36 29.03
C VAL A 42 -9.69 -10.06 28.30
N THR A 43 -10.67 -9.42 27.70
CA THR A 43 -10.54 -8.05 27.19
C THR A 43 -11.64 -7.15 27.73
N SER A 44 -11.49 -6.71 28.98
CA SER A 44 -12.13 -5.49 29.46
C SER A 44 -11.29 -4.79 30.54
N LYS A 45 -11.21 -3.46 30.43
CA LYS A 45 -10.29 -2.47 31.06
C LYS A 45 -9.06 -2.21 30.17
N VAL A 46 -8.91 -1.05 29.53
CA VAL A 46 -8.92 0.29 30.15
C VAL A 46 -9.53 1.33 29.20
N LEU A 47 -10.35 2.19 29.80
CA LEU A 47 -11.02 3.35 29.23
C LEU A 47 -10.10 4.58 29.10
N SER A 48 -10.50 5.47 28.19
CA SER A 48 -10.53 6.94 28.29
C SER A 48 -9.23 7.74 28.42
N GLY A 49 -9.03 8.70 27.49
CA GLY A 49 -8.24 9.91 27.77
C GLY A 49 -7.73 10.66 26.53
N GLU A 50 -8.29 11.84 26.26
CA GLU A 50 -8.06 12.75 25.13
C GLU A 50 -6.70 13.53 25.10
N VAL A 51 -6.50 14.19 23.94
CA VAL A 51 -5.93 15.56 23.65
C VAL A 51 -4.50 15.73 23.08
N MET A 52 -4.45 16.55 22.00
CA MET A 52 -3.47 17.60 21.53
C MET A 52 -2.92 17.30 20.12
N LYS A 53 -3.24 17.98 19.00
CA LYS A 53 -3.27 19.40 18.57
C LYS A 53 -1.90 20.10 18.38
N ASP A 54 -1.81 20.76 17.22
CA ASP A 54 -0.82 21.68 16.65
C ASP A 54 0.40 20.98 15.99
N ILE A 55 0.70 21.24 14.71
CA ILE A 55 1.34 22.47 14.21
C ILE A 55 0.96 22.73 12.73
N GLU A 56 0.53 23.96 12.46
CA GLU A 56 0.51 24.60 11.12
C GLU A 56 1.65 25.64 11.02
N LYS A 57 2.01 25.99 9.76
CA LYS A 57 2.82 27.13 9.25
C LYS A 57 4.34 26.93 9.21
N THR A 58 5.09 27.18 8.13
CA THR A 58 4.89 27.75 6.77
C THR A 58 6.14 27.36 5.96
N VAL A 59 6.10 27.27 4.63
CA VAL A 59 6.96 28.04 3.70
C VAL A 59 6.49 27.81 2.26
N THR A 60 6.28 28.92 1.57
CA THR A 60 5.93 29.08 0.15
C THR A 60 7.16 29.25 -0.75
N ASN A 61 7.02 28.82 -2.01
CA ASN A 61 7.81 29.11 -3.23
C ASN A 61 9.16 28.36 -3.32
N SER A 62 9.59 27.76 -4.43
CA SER A 62 9.27 27.93 -5.87
C SER A 62 9.64 26.64 -6.62
N VAL A 63 8.75 26.13 -7.48
CA VAL A 63 8.99 24.93 -8.30
C VAL A 63 9.42 25.37 -9.70
N GLU A 64 10.64 25.00 -10.09
CA GLU A 64 11.05 24.90 -11.49
C GLU A 64 10.75 23.46 -11.97
N GLU A 65 10.02 23.36 -13.07
CA GLU A 65 9.60 22.10 -13.70
C GLU A 65 10.82 21.33 -14.24
N SER A 66 11.10 20.15 -13.69
CA SER A 66 11.86 19.11 -14.38
C SER A 66 10.93 17.96 -14.73
N GLN A 67 10.52 17.90 -16.00
CA GLN A 67 9.71 16.82 -16.55
C GLN A 67 10.55 15.54 -16.71
N SER A 68 10.15 14.48 -16.02
CA SER A 68 10.51 13.09 -16.30
C SER A 68 9.23 12.29 -16.63
N PRO A 69 9.31 11.21 -17.43
CA PRO A 69 8.27 10.83 -18.35
C PRO A 69 7.13 10.08 -17.66
N MET A 70 5.99 10.76 -17.54
CA MET A 70 4.72 10.18 -17.12
C MET A 70 4.14 9.30 -18.22
N VAL A 71 3.44 8.24 -17.80
CA VAL A 71 2.33 7.66 -18.57
C VAL A 71 1.35 8.81 -18.83
N ALA A 72 1.10 9.10 -20.10
CA ALA A 72 0.41 10.31 -20.54
C ALA A 72 -0.94 10.49 -19.84
N THR A 73 -1.01 11.43 -18.90
CA THR A 73 -2.27 12.06 -18.52
C THR A 73 -2.81 12.76 -19.75
N THR A 74 -3.98 12.35 -20.20
CA THR A 74 -4.70 12.90 -21.35
C THR A 74 -5.30 14.27 -21.06
N SER A 75 -4.60 15.14 -20.33
CA SER A 75 -5.04 16.49 -19.93
C SER A 75 -5.26 17.46 -21.11
N GLY A 76 -5.05 17.01 -22.35
CA GLY A 76 -5.36 17.75 -23.58
C GLY A 76 -5.98 16.91 -24.69
N ALA A 77 -6.40 15.66 -24.40
CA ALA A 77 -7.04 14.84 -25.42
C ALA A 77 -8.49 15.30 -25.61
N VAL A 78 -8.79 15.81 -26.80
CA VAL A 78 -10.18 16.10 -27.20
C VAL A 78 -10.76 14.81 -27.77
N LEU A 79 -11.79 14.27 -27.12
CA LEU A 79 -12.52 13.14 -27.68
C LEU A 79 -13.23 13.56 -28.98
N PRO A 80 -13.24 12.70 -30.02
CA PRO A 80 -14.07 12.96 -31.19
C PRO A 80 -15.55 12.92 -30.81
N ASP A 81 -16.37 13.72 -31.48
CA ASP A 81 -17.83 13.74 -31.28
C ASP A 81 -18.49 12.36 -31.47
N LYS A 82 -17.84 11.48 -32.25
CA LYS A 82 -18.31 10.14 -32.60
C LYS A 82 -17.16 9.15 -32.64
N VAL A 83 -17.41 7.95 -32.14
CA VAL A 83 -16.48 6.80 -32.19
C VAL A 83 -17.07 5.70 -33.06
N ASN A 84 -16.25 4.90 -33.75
CA ASN A 84 -16.73 3.95 -34.76
C ASN A 84 -16.11 2.54 -34.69
N SER A 85 -15.31 2.27 -33.66
CA SER A 85 -14.72 0.96 -33.39
C SER A 85 -14.80 0.64 -31.89
N VAL A 86 -14.63 -0.63 -31.52
CA VAL A 86 -14.55 -1.01 -30.10
C VAL A 86 -13.39 -0.30 -29.43
N GLU A 87 -12.24 -0.21 -30.10
CA GLU A 87 -11.04 0.48 -29.60
C GLU A 87 -11.29 1.98 -29.35
N ALA A 88 -11.94 2.68 -30.28
CA ALA A 88 -12.27 4.09 -30.08
C ALA A 88 -13.32 4.29 -28.97
N LEU A 89 -14.24 3.33 -28.80
CA LEU A 89 -15.16 3.31 -27.66
C LEU A 89 -14.41 3.07 -26.34
N THR A 90 -13.42 2.17 -26.33
CA THR A 90 -12.52 1.94 -25.18
C THR A 90 -11.76 3.20 -24.82
N ASP A 91 -11.22 3.92 -25.80
CA ASP A 91 -10.53 5.20 -25.59
C ASP A 91 -11.47 6.25 -24.96
N ALA A 92 -12.71 6.33 -25.43
CA ALA A 92 -13.70 7.23 -24.88
C ALA A 92 -14.08 6.89 -23.43
N PHE A 93 -14.32 5.61 -23.11
CA PHE A 93 -14.54 5.18 -21.73
C PHE A 93 -13.33 5.49 -20.84
N TYR A 94 -12.13 5.17 -21.29
CA TYR A 94 -10.91 5.43 -20.54
C TYR A 94 -10.70 6.92 -20.26
N TYR A 95 -10.97 7.78 -21.25
CA TYR A 95 -10.93 9.23 -21.08
C TYR A 95 -11.85 9.69 -19.95
N TYR A 96 -13.14 9.31 -19.98
CA TYR A 96 -14.06 9.73 -18.92
C TYR A 96 -13.69 9.13 -17.55
N PHE A 97 -13.19 7.90 -17.52
CA PHE A 97 -12.71 7.27 -16.29
C PHE A 97 -11.50 8.00 -15.69
N SER A 98 -10.56 8.46 -16.51
CA SER A 98 -9.38 9.19 -16.04
C SER A 98 -9.67 10.60 -15.56
N GLN A 99 -10.82 11.16 -15.93
CA GLN A 99 -11.32 12.44 -15.45
C GLN A 99 -12.27 12.31 -14.24
N TRP A 100 -12.55 11.08 -13.79
CA TRP A 100 -13.51 10.81 -12.72
C TRP A 100 -14.93 11.31 -13.04
N GLU A 101 -15.29 11.34 -14.33
CA GLU A 101 -16.56 11.87 -14.81
C GLU A 101 -17.71 10.90 -14.51
N THR A 102 -18.65 11.37 -13.70
CA THR A 102 -19.76 10.52 -13.22
C THR A 102 -20.88 10.36 -14.24
N ASN A 103 -21.06 11.33 -15.14
CA ASN A 103 -22.16 11.37 -16.09
C ASN A 103 -21.65 11.78 -17.46
N PHE A 104 -21.71 10.88 -18.43
CA PHE A 104 -21.23 11.18 -19.79
C PHE A 104 -22.02 10.44 -20.86
N THR A 105 -21.85 10.88 -22.11
CA THR A 105 -22.47 10.25 -23.27
C THR A 105 -21.43 10.01 -24.35
N ILE A 106 -21.45 8.83 -24.93
CA ILE A 106 -20.61 8.46 -26.08
C ILE A 106 -21.53 8.16 -27.28
N HIS A 107 -21.23 8.77 -28.43
CA HIS A 107 -21.93 8.46 -29.68
C HIS A 107 -21.12 7.44 -30.49
N TYR A 108 -21.63 6.21 -30.57
CA TYR A 108 -21.06 5.14 -31.38
C TYR A 108 -21.72 5.07 -32.76
N VAL A 109 -20.94 5.09 -33.83
CA VAL A 109 -21.38 4.93 -35.22
C VAL A 109 -20.72 3.70 -35.83
N GLY A 110 -21.47 2.62 -35.91
CA GLY A 110 -21.01 1.32 -36.37
C GLY A 110 -22.11 0.27 -36.19
N SER A 111 -21.86 -0.96 -36.62
CA SER A 111 -22.84 -2.03 -36.45
C SER A 111 -23.20 -2.22 -34.97
N THR A 112 -24.48 -2.14 -34.62
CA THR A 112 -24.97 -2.33 -33.25
C THR A 112 -25.57 -3.72 -33.04
N SER A 113 -25.30 -4.65 -33.96
CA SER A 113 -25.84 -6.03 -33.90
C SER A 113 -25.49 -6.76 -32.61
N ASP A 114 -24.41 -6.34 -31.96
CA ASP A 114 -23.87 -6.93 -30.73
C ASP A 114 -23.48 -5.83 -29.71
N ILE A 115 -24.34 -4.81 -29.58
CA ILE A 115 -24.03 -3.58 -28.84
C ILE A 115 -23.69 -3.82 -27.36
N GLU A 116 -24.32 -4.83 -26.73
CA GLU A 116 -24.04 -5.20 -25.33
C GLU A 116 -22.59 -5.67 -25.14
N ASN A 117 -22.13 -6.63 -25.94
CA ASN A 117 -20.75 -7.12 -25.89
C ASN A 117 -19.74 -6.05 -26.31
N ILE A 118 -20.09 -5.18 -27.27
CA ILE A 118 -19.25 -4.04 -27.67
C ILE A 118 -19.01 -3.11 -26.48
N ILE A 119 -20.07 -2.73 -25.76
CA ILE A 119 -19.99 -1.87 -24.58
C ILE A 119 -19.24 -2.58 -23.46
N GLU A 120 -19.56 -3.84 -23.16
CA GLU A 120 -18.92 -4.61 -22.09
C GLU A 120 -17.41 -4.71 -22.32
N ARG A 121 -16.99 -5.12 -23.53
CA ARG A 121 -15.57 -5.19 -23.89
C ARG A 121 -14.89 -3.84 -23.80
N ALA A 122 -15.46 -2.80 -24.40
CA ALA A 122 -14.86 -1.47 -24.39
C ALA A 122 -14.67 -0.95 -22.96
N THR A 123 -15.65 -1.22 -22.10
CA THR A 123 -15.60 -0.77 -20.71
C THR A 123 -14.59 -1.56 -19.87
N LYS A 124 -14.53 -2.89 -20.06
CA LYS A 124 -13.56 -3.76 -19.40
C LYS A 124 -12.13 -3.42 -19.82
N ASP A 125 -11.91 -3.28 -21.13
CA ASP A 125 -10.60 -2.93 -21.69
C ASP A 125 -10.17 -1.53 -21.25
N ALA A 126 -11.10 -0.58 -21.09
CA ALA A 126 -10.81 0.75 -20.58
C ALA A 126 -10.38 0.71 -19.11
N ALA A 127 -11.09 -0.03 -18.27
CA ALA A 127 -10.73 -0.19 -16.86
C ALA A 127 -9.35 -0.85 -16.69
N ALA A 128 -9.01 -1.84 -17.54
CA ALA A 128 -7.74 -2.56 -17.46
C ALA A 128 -6.51 -1.74 -17.87
N ARG A 129 -6.68 -0.55 -18.46
CA ARG A 129 -5.56 0.33 -18.86
C ARG A 129 -4.83 0.96 -17.69
N ASP A 130 -5.53 1.18 -16.58
CA ASP A 130 -4.98 1.84 -15.41
C ASP A 130 -5.56 1.19 -14.15
N GLN A 131 -4.70 0.49 -13.42
CA GLN A 131 -5.10 -0.25 -12.23
C GLN A 131 -5.48 0.65 -11.05
N TYR A 132 -4.99 1.89 -11.02
CA TYR A 132 -5.37 2.87 -10.00
C TYR A 132 -6.80 3.36 -10.24
N ILE A 133 -7.15 3.67 -11.50
CA ILE A 133 -8.53 3.96 -11.91
C ILE A 133 -9.41 2.74 -11.66
N GLN A 134 -8.99 1.56 -12.10
CA GLN A 134 -9.73 0.31 -11.92
C GLN A 134 -10.10 0.08 -10.46
N GLY A 135 -9.18 0.30 -9.53
CA GLY A 135 -9.40 0.14 -8.10
C GLY A 135 -10.38 1.16 -7.49
N HIS A 136 -10.76 2.21 -8.22
CA HIS A 136 -11.75 3.20 -7.77
C HIS A 136 -13.09 3.11 -8.48
N LEU A 137 -13.23 2.26 -9.52
CA LEU A 137 -14.51 2.04 -10.19
C LEU A 137 -15.49 1.30 -9.27
N SER A 138 -16.72 1.79 -9.21
CA SER A 138 -17.84 1.17 -8.50
C SER A 138 -19.07 1.07 -9.42
N ASP A 139 -20.27 1.01 -8.86
CA ASP A 139 -21.51 0.77 -9.58
C ASP A 139 -21.66 1.66 -10.82
N ARG A 140 -22.13 1.04 -11.90
CA ARG A 140 -22.32 1.70 -13.19
C ARG A 140 -23.70 1.37 -13.74
N LYS A 141 -24.42 2.40 -14.15
CA LYS A 141 -25.61 2.28 -14.98
C LYS A 141 -25.30 2.77 -16.38
N ILE A 142 -25.61 1.96 -17.38
CA ILE A 142 -25.47 2.32 -18.80
C ILE A 142 -26.85 2.25 -19.43
N GLU A 143 -27.24 3.32 -20.11
CA GLU A 143 -28.47 3.41 -20.88
C GLU A 143 -28.11 3.71 -22.32
N TYR A 144 -28.61 2.94 -23.27
CA TYR A 144 -28.30 3.19 -24.67
C TYR A 144 -29.54 3.13 -25.56
N GLU A 145 -29.59 4.10 -26.47
CA GLU A 145 -30.56 4.18 -27.55
C GLU A 145 -29.85 3.85 -28.85
N TYR A 146 -30.37 2.91 -29.64
CA TYR A 146 -29.67 2.50 -30.86
C TYR A 146 -30.57 2.17 -32.04
N SER A 147 -29.96 2.26 -33.22
CA SER A 147 -30.42 1.78 -34.52
C SER A 147 -29.32 0.92 -35.14
N LYS A 148 -29.56 0.30 -36.31
CA LYS A 148 -28.63 -0.67 -36.92
C LYS A 148 -27.16 -0.24 -37.01
N LEU A 149 -26.89 1.07 -37.15
CA LEU A 149 -25.56 1.62 -37.41
C LEU A 149 -25.18 2.77 -36.46
N ASP A 150 -25.96 3.00 -35.40
CA ASP A 150 -25.83 4.20 -34.56
C ASP A 150 -26.34 3.92 -33.15
N ALA A 151 -25.57 4.26 -32.13
CA ALA A 151 -25.95 4.14 -30.73
C ALA A 151 -25.51 5.38 -29.91
N LYS A 152 -26.41 5.91 -29.09
CA LYS A 152 -26.11 6.91 -28.08
C LYS A 152 -26.06 6.21 -26.72
N ILE A 153 -24.88 6.17 -26.12
CA ILE A 153 -24.60 5.44 -24.88
C ILE A 153 -24.43 6.46 -23.75
N THR A 154 -25.36 6.49 -22.80
CA THR A 154 -25.34 7.34 -21.61
C THR A 154 -24.85 6.53 -20.43
N VAL A 155 -23.87 7.03 -19.70
CA VAL A 155 -23.21 6.32 -18.61
C VAL A 155 -23.33 7.14 -17.34
N HIS A 156 -23.74 6.47 -16.27
CA HIS A 156 -23.71 6.95 -14.91
C HIS A 156 -22.73 6.07 -14.13
N GLN A 157 -21.52 6.58 -13.90
CA GLN A 157 -20.44 5.90 -13.18
C GLN A 157 -20.33 6.44 -11.76
N GLN A 158 -20.32 5.53 -10.79
CA GLN A 158 -19.94 5.83 -9.40
C GLN A 158 -18.49 5.47 -9.14
N TYR A 159 -17.83 6.23 -8.28
CA TYR A 159 -16.44 6.00 -7.91
C TYR A 159 -16.30 5.98 -6.40
N LEU A 160 -15.26 5.32 -5.93
CA LEU A 160 -14.84 5.35 -4.51
C LEU A 160 -14.05 6.62 -4.18
N THR A 161 -13.74 7.43 -5.18
CA THR A 161 -13.06 8.74 -5.09
C THR A 161 -13.77 9.76 -5.99
N ASN A 162 -13.24 10.97 -6.13
CA ASN A 162 -13.67 11.95 -7.13
C ASN A 162 -12.50 12.86 -7.55
N ALA A 163 -12.69 13.67 -8.59
CA ALA A 163 -11.63 14.54 -9.12
C ALA A 163 -10.98 15.44 -8.07
N ALA A 164 -11.75 16.05 -7.16
CA ALA A 164 -11.21 16.92 -6.12
C ALA A 164 -10.40 16.14 -5.08
N GLN A 165 -10.83 14.93 -4.71
CA GLN A 165 -10.07 14.03 -3.85
C GLN A 165 -8.76 13.61 -4.52
N GLU A 166 -8.77 13.34 -5.81
CA GLU A 166 -7.55 12.93 -6.53
C GLU A 166 -6.57 14.08 -6.76
N GLU A 167 -7.02 15.33 -6.88
CA GLU A 167 -6.14 16.49 -6.82
C GLU A 167 -5.43 16.60 -5.46
N ILE A 168 -6.12 16.30 -4.36
CA ILE A 168 -5.53 16.25 -3.01
C ILE A 168 -4.49 15.13 -2.95
N VAL A 169 -4.84 13.91 -3.39
CA VAL A 169 -3.93 12.76 -3.41
C VAL A 169 -2.67 13.09 -4.22
N ASN A 170 -2.81 13.62 -5.44
CA ASN A 170 -1.67 13.99 -6.29
C ASN A 170 -0.74 15.00 -5.61
N ARG A 171 -1.31 16.04 -4.98
CA ARG A 171 -0.53 17.06 -4.28
C ARG A 171 0.19 16.50 -3.07
N GLU A 172 -0.48 15.66 -2.27
CA GLU A 172 0.10 15.11 -1.05
C GLU A 172 1.16 14.06 -1.34
N VAL A 173 0.92 13.17 -2.31
CA VAL A 173 1.95 12.23 -2.79
C VAL A 173 3.17 13.01 -3.27
N ALA A 174 3.01 14.02 -4.13
CA ALA A 174 4.13 14.85 -4.58
C ALA A 174 4.87 15.52 -3.41
N SER A 175 4.14 16.02 -2.40
CA SER A 175 4.74 16.60 -1.19
C SER A 175 5.53 15.58 -0.39
N ILE A 176 5.02 14.36 -0.22
CA ILE A 176 5.70 13.29 0.51
C ILE A 176 6.95 12.84 -0.24
N LEU A 177 6.84 12.61 -1.55
CA LEU A 177 7.97 12.16 -2.36
C LEU A 177 9.06 13.24 -2.50
N SER A 178 8.73 14.52 -2.30
CA SER A 178 9.72 15.60 -2.27
C SER A 178 10.67 15.56 -1.06
N THR A 179 10.36 14.78 -0.01
CA THR A 179 11.23 14.65 1.17
C THR A 179 12.38 13.67 0.96
N ILE A 180 12.42 12.98 -0.18
CA ILE A 180 13.44 12.00 -0.53
C ILE A 180 14.13 12.40 -1.84
N SER A 181 15.22 11.71 -2.17
CA SER A 181 15.93 11.86 -3.45
C SER A 181 15.85 10.53 -4.21
N PRO A 182 14.78 10.27 -4.97
CA PRO A 182 14.52 8.96 -5.58
C PRO A 182 15.65 8.48 -6.51
N GLU A 183 16.36 9.40 -7.16
CA GLU A 183 17.46 9.08 -8.09
C GLU A 183 18.70 8.50 -7.39
N SER A 184 18.86 8.74 -6.09
CA SER A 184 19.93 8.14 -5.28
C SER A 184 19.48 6.89 -4.53
N MET A 185 18.22 6.49 -4.66
CA MET A 185 17.64 5.34 -3.95
C MET A 185 17.57 4.11 -4.86
N THR A 186 17.90 2.96 -4.30
CA THR A 186 17.63 1.65 -4.86
C THR A 186 16.11 1.36 -4.89
N ASP A 187 15.70 0.37 -5.70
CA ASP A 187 14.30 -0.09 -5.72
C ASP A 187 13.84 -0.56 -4.32
N PHE A 188 14.74 -1.24 -3.58
CA PHE A 188 14.47 -1.68 -2.21
C PHE A 188 14.15 -0.49 -1.29
N GLU A 189 14.99 0.54 -1.29
CA GLU A 189 14.81 1.73 -0.45
C GLU A 189 13.52 2.47 -0.81
N LYS A 190 13.18 2.58 -2.10
CA LYS A 190 11.92 3.18 -2.57
C LYS A 190 10.71 2.41 -2.05
N VAL A 191 10.72 1.09 -2.18
CA VAL A 191 9.62 0.24 -1.70
C VAL A 191 9.49 0.28 -0.18
N LYS A 192 10.63 0.22 0.52
CA LYS A 192 10.66 0.32 1.98
C LYS A 192 10.14 1.67 2.46
N PHE A 193 10.55 2.77 1.83
CA PHE A 193 10.04 4.11 2.16
C PHE A 193 8.52 4.18 2.05
N VAL A 194 7.93 3.71 0.95
CA VAL A 194 6.46 3.73 0.76
C VAL A 194 5.76 2.85 1.80
N ASN A 195 6.25 1.63 2.02
CA ASN A 195 5.70 0.73 3.04
C ASN A 195 5.71 1.39 4.43
N ASP A 196 6.87 1.88 4.85
CA ASP A 196 7.06 2.47 6.17
C ASP A 196 6.23 3.75 6.34
N TYR A 197 6.14 4.57 5.29
CA TYR A 197 5.32 5.78 5.32
C TYR A 197 3.85 5.45 5.52
N ILE A 198 3.29 4.53 4.72
CA ILE A 198 1.88 4.17 4.80
C ILE A 198 1.57 3.54 6.16
N VAL A 199 2.36 2.58 6.61
CA VAL A 199 2.15 1.88 7.89
C VAL A 199 2.25 2.83 9.08
N LYS A 200 3.19 3.78 9.08
CA LYS A 200 3.36 4.71 10.22
C LYS A 200 2.30 5.80 10.30
N ASN A 201 1.61 6.09 9.20
CA ASN A 201 0.67 7.21 9.10
C ASN A 201 -0.79 6.77 8.90
N THR A 202 -1.07 5.46 8.99
CA THR A 202 -2.41 4.92 8.77
C THR A 202 -2.76 3.92 9.85
N ALA A 203 -4.03 3.87 10.25
CA ALA A 203 -4.59 2.81 11.05
C ALA A 203 -5.73 2.11 10.29
N TYR A 204 -5.75 0.78 10.34
CA TYR A 204 -6.80 0.00 9.68
C TYR A 204 -8.17 0.32 10.29
N SER A 205 -9.09 0.87 9.50
CA SER A 205 -10.41 1.27 9.96
C SER A 205 -11.40 1.48 8.81
N THR A 206 -12.67 1.13 9.07
CA THR A 206 -13.80 1.50 8.22
C THR A 206 -14.47 2.80 8.67
N GLU A 207 -14.09 3.35 9.82
CA GLU A 207 -14.68 4.56 10.41
C GLU A 207 -14.04 5.82 9.83
N THR A 208 -14.53 6.21 8.65
CA THR A 208 -14.03 7.33 7.84
C THR A 208 -15.17 8.15 7.25
N THR A 209 -14.90 9.40 6.88
CA THR A 209 -15.88 10.26 6.16
C THR A 209 -15.73 10.09 4.65
N ILE A 210 -14.49 10.07 4.18
CA ILE A 210 -14.09 9.68 2.82
C ILE A 210 -14.16 8.15 2.73
N SER A 211 -14.42 7.60 1.54
CA SER A 211 -14.45 6.14 1.36
C SER A 211 -13.16 5.49 1.91
N PRO A 212 -13.24 4.54 2.87
CA PRO A 212 -12.05 3.90 3.45
C PRO A 212 -11.28 3.05 2.43
N HIS A 213 -11.86 2.83 1.25
CA HIS A 213 -11.26 2.11 0.14
C HIS A 213 -10.44 3.03 -0.80
N SER A 214 -10.42 4.34 -0.57
CA SER A 214 -9.68 5.30 -1.40
C SER A 214 -8.31 5.62 -0.81
N ALA A 215 -7.34 5.96 -1.67
CA ALA A 215 -6.06 6.50 -1.22
C ALA A 215 -6.24 7.85 -0.49
N CYS A 216 -7.29 8.60 -0.82
CA CYS A 216 -7.60 9.88 -0.19
C CYS A 216 -7.95 9.73 1.30
N ALA A 217 -8.73 8.72 1.70
CA ALA A 217 -9.02 8.47 3.11
C ALA A 217 -7.74 8.14 3.91
N VAL A 218 -6.85 7.32 3.32
CA VAL A 218 -5.57 6.95 3.94
C VAL A 218 -4.72 8.20 4.21
N LEU A 219 -4.62 9.11 3.24
CA LEU A 219 -3.82 10.33 3.38
C LEU A 219 -4.45 11.39 4.29
N GLN A 220 -5.75 11.68 4.13
CA GLN A 220 -6.43 12.79 4.81
C GLN A 220 -6.90 12.43 6.22
N GLU A 221 -7.31 11.18 6.44
CA GLU A 221 -7.88 10.74 7.72
C GLU A 221 -6.94 9.81 8.50
N GLY A 222 -5.82 9.41 7.91
CA GLY A 222 -4.89 8.43 8.51
C GLY A 222 -5.57 7.09 8.75
N LYS A 223 -6.59 6.76 7.94
CA LYS A 223 -7.44 5.57 8.12
C LYS A 223 -7.88 5.01 6.79
N GLY A 224 -7.98 3.69 6.72
CA GLY A 224 -8.55 3.02 5.56
C GLY A 224 -8.57 1.51 5.71
N VAL A 225 -8.98 0.84 4.66
CA VAL A 225 -8.90 -0.63 4.53
C VAL A 225 -7.94 -1.02 3.42
N CYS A 226 -7.74 -2.32 3.24
CA CYS A 226 -6.70 -2.88 2.35
C CYS A 226 -6.63 -2.25 0.95
N GLN A 227 -7.79 -1.96 0.36
CA GLN A 227 -7.88 -1.30 -0.94
C GLN A 227 -7.27 0.11 -0.95
N GLY A 228 -7.54 0.93 0.07
CA GLY A 228 -6.95 2.27 0.19
C GLY A 228 -5.43 2.21 0.38
N TYR A 229 -4.95 1.29 1.22
CA TYR A 229 -3.52 1.05 1.44
C TYR A 229 -2.81 0.65 0.14
N ALA A 230 -3.37 -0.34 -0.58
CA ALA A 230 -2.78 -0.86 -1.81
C ALA A 230 -2.83 0.15 -2.97
N LEU A 231 -3.86 1.01 -3.03
CA LEU A 231 -3.96 2.06 -4.05
C LEU A 231 -2.99 3.21 -3.79
N LEU A 232 -2.82 3.62 -2.53
CA LEU A 232 -1.80 4.62 -2.18
C LEU A 232 -0.39 4.08 -2.47
N ALA A 233 -0.10 2.84 -2.08
CA ALA A 233 1.18 2.19 -2.37
C ALA A 233 1.44 2.09 -3.88
N LEU A 234 0.44 1.66 -4.67
CA LEU A 234 0.51 1.64 -6.13
C LEU A 234 0.93 2.99 -6.70
N LYS A 235 0.24 4.06 -6.29
CA LYS A 235 0.46 5.40 -6.80
C LYS A 235 1.85 5.93 -6.45
N MET A 236 2.24 5.87 -5.17
CA MET A 236 3.54 6.33 -4.72
C MET A 236 4.69 5.58 -5.40
N LEU A 237 4.57 4.25 -5.56
CA LEU A 237 5.61 3.45 -6.19
C LEU A 237 5.74 3.68 -7.68
N GLN A 238 4.63 3.85 -8.39
CA GLN A 238 4.64 4.20 -9.80
C GLN A 238 5.29 5.57 -10.04
N GLU A 239 5.02 6.56 -9.18
CA GLU A 239 5.66 7.88 -9.25
C GLU A 239 7.18 7.82 -8.95
N LEU A 240 7.62 6.84 -8.15
CA LEU A 240 9.04 6.56 -7.91
C LEU A 240 9.72 5.73 -9.02
N GLY A 241 8.99 5.40 -10.08
CA GLY A 241 9.46 4.60 -11.22
C GLY A 241 9.55 3.10 -10.93
N VAL A 242 8.94 2.61 -9.85
CA VAL A 242 8.91 1.19 -9.50
C VAL A 242 7.72 0.52 -10.20
N GLU A 243 8.01 -0.46 -11.07
CA GLU A 243 6.96 -1.22 -11.76
C GLU A 243 6.10 -1.96 -10.73
N THR A 244 4.83 -1.56 -10.61
CA THR A 244 3.92 -2.03 -9.56
C THR A 244 2.58 -2.46 -10.17
N LYS A 245 2.03 -3.56 -9.66
CA LYS A 245 0.71 -4.08 -10.00
C LYS A 245 -0.21 -4.05 -8.79
N TYR A 246 -1.45 -3.66 -8.99
CA TYR A 246 -2.54 -3.84 -8.02
C TYR A 246 -3.07 -5.27 -8.12
N VAL A 247 -3.11 -5.99 -7.00
CA VAL A 247 -3.58 -7.38 -6.93
C VAL A 247 -4.86 -7.42 -6.13
N VAL A 248 -5.86 -8.11 -6.68
CA VAL A 248 -7.12 -8.43 -6.00
C VAL A 248 -7.19 -9.95 -5.79
N GLY A 249 -7.59 -10.35 -4.60
CA GLY A 249 -7.75 -11.73 -4.22
C GLY A 249 -8.57 -11.90 -2.96
N GLU A 250 -8.30 -12.96 -2.22
CA GLU A 250 -9.04 -13.34 -1.01
C GLU A 250 -8.08 -13.75 0.10
N VAL A 251 -8.51 -13.49 1.33
CA VAL A 251 -7.93 -13.98 2.58
C VAL A 251 -9.06 -14.57 3.43
N TYR A 252 -8.74 -15.13 4.60
CA TYR A 252 -9.75 -15.78 5.45
C TYR A 252 -10.91 -14.88 5.90
N THR A 253 -10.75 -13.55 5.87
CA THR A 253 -11.79 -12.56 6.21
C THR A 253 -12.60 -12.08 5.00
N GLY A 254 -12.33 -12.58 3.79
CA GLY A 254 -13.00 -12.20 2.56
C GLY A 254 -12.07 -11.57 1.53
N GLY A 255 -12.62 -10.74 0.65
CA GLY A 255 -11.85 -10.09 -0.41
C GLY A 255 -10.76 -9.17 0.14
N HIS A 256 -9.61 -9.17 -0.53
CA HIS A 256 -8.41 -8.43 -0.12
C HIS A 256 -7.69 -7.83 -1.32
N ALA A 257 -6.88 -6.81 -1.05
CA ALA A 257 -6.10 -6.11 -2.06
C ALA A 257 -4.70 -5.78 -1.51
N TRP A 258 -3.69 -5.96 -2.37
CA TRP A 258 -2.28 -5.71 -2.07
C TRP A 258 -1.54 -5.39 -3.38
N ASN A 259 -0.20 -5.33 -3.34
CA ASN A 259 0.62 -5.02 -4.51
C ASN A 259 1.63 -6.13 -4.86
N LEU A 260 1.94 -6.24 -6.15
CA LEU A 260 3.16 -6.87 -6.64
C LEU A 260 4.10 -5.75 -7.12
N VAL A 261 5.34 -5.77 -6.67
CA VAL A 261 6.34 -4.75 -6.94
C VAL A 261 7.57 -5.38 -7.56
N LYS A 262 8.19 -4.71 -8.53
CA LYS A 262 9.40 -5.19 -9.18
C LYS A 262 10.62 -4.50 -8.58
N VAL A 263 11.45 -5.27 -7.89
CA VAL A 263 12.67 -4.79 -7.22
C VAL A 263 13.86 -5.54 -7.80
N ASP A 264 14.87 -4.80 -8.28
CA ASP A 264 16.06 -5.38 -8.93
C ASP A 264 15.70 -6.33 -10.09
N GLY A 265 14.63 -6.00 -10.83
CA GLY A 265 14.13 -6.80 -11.94
C GLY A 265 13.35 -8.06 -11.56
N GLN A 266 13.13 -8.32 -10.26
CA GLN A 266 12.38 -9.47 -9.76
C GLN A 266 11.06 -9.03 -9.14
N TRP A 267 10.01 -9.84 -9.30
CA TRP A 267 8.70 -9.56 -8.70
C TRP A 267 8.62 -10.07 -7.27
N TYR A 268 8.02 -9.25 -6.40
CA TYR A 268 7.74 -9.57 -5.00
C TYR A 268 6.36 -9.07 -4.61
N HIS A 269 5.73 -9.76 -3.67
CA HIS A 269 4.52 -9.29 -3.02
C HIS A 269 4.85 -8.25 -1.95
N LEU A 270 3.99 -7.23 -1.88
CA LEU A 270 3.97 -6.21 -0.84
C LEU A 270 2.52 -6.04 -0.36
N ASP A 271 2.28 -6.40 0.89
CA ASP A 271 0.99 -6.13 1.56
C ASP A 271 1.22 -5.14 2.70
N THR A 272 1.02 -3.86 2.40
CA THR A 272 1.13 -2.76 3.36
C THR A 272 0.08 -2.85 4.47
N THR A 273 -1.06 -3.48 4.22
CA THR A 273 -2.13 -3.66 5.22
C THR A 273 -1.72 -4.66 6.27
N TRP A 274 -1.12 -5.79 5.87
CA TRP A 274 -0.69 -6.83 6.82
C TRP A 274 0.72 -6.58 7.39
N ASN A 275 1.37 -5.51 6.93
CA ASN A 275 2.56 -4.91 7.55
C ASN A 275 2.19 -3.85 8.61
N ASP A 276 0.93 -3.41 8.65
CA ASP A 276 0.39 -2.53 9.70
C ASP A 276 0.03 -3.36 10.96
N PRO A 277 0.74 -3.17 12.09
CA PRO A 277 0.51 -3.97 13.29
C PRO A 277 -0.86 -3.64 13.93
N VAL A 278 -1.67 -4.66 14.23
CA VAL A 278 -2.96 -4.51 14.94
C VAL A 278 -2.87 -5.08 16.37
N PRO A 279 -3.30 -4.36 17.44
CA PRO A 279 -3.75 -2.96 17.42
C PRO A 279 -2.62 -2.02 17.01
N ASP A 280 -2.98 -0.91 16.35
CA ASP A 280 -2.02 0.09 15.84
C ASP A 280 -1.01 0.49 16.93
N ARG A 281 0.26 0.42 16.56
CA ARG A 281 1.38 0.82 17.39
C ARG A 281 2.12 1.91 16.66
N LYS A 282 1.84 3.15 17.06
CA LYS A 282 2.48 4.34 16.52
C LYS A 282 3.99 4.16 16.33
N ASN A 283 4.48 4.45 15.12
CA ASN A 283 5.88 4.35 14.68
C ASN A 283 6.47 2.93 14.58
N ILE A 284 5.69 1.86 14.73
CA ILE A 284 6.15 0.48 14.54
C ILE A 284 5.68 -0.02 13.17
N VAL A 285 6.61 -0.60 12.42
CA VAL A 285 6.32 -1.22 11.11
C VAL A 285 6.63 -2.70 11.20
N SER A 286 5.69 -3.55 10.76
CA SER A 286 5.98 -4.96 10.51
C SER A 286 6.47 -5.13 9.07
N TYR A 287 7.36 -6.10 8.86
CA TYR A 287 7.83 -6.48 7.53
C TYR A 287 7.38 -7.91 7.15
N LYS A 288 6.34 -8.43 7.81
CA LYS A 288 5.87 -9.82 7.66
C LYS A 288 5.50 -10.18 6.21
N TYR A 289 4.92 -9.24 5.47
CA TYR A 289 4.54 -9.35 4.05
C TYR A 289 5.25 -8.30 3.20
N PHE A 290 6.46 -7.90 3.60
CA PHE A 290 7.33 -7.02 2.83
C PHE A 290 8.23 -7.84 1.90
N LEU A 291 8.16 -7.54 0.59
CA LEU A 291 8.97 -8.17 -0.47
C LEU A 291 9.05 -9.69 -0.38
N THR A 292 7.89 -10.35 -0.41
CA THR A 292 7.76 -11.80 -0.21
C THR A 292 7.37 -12.56 -1.48
N THR A 293 7.38 -13.89 -1.41
CA THR A 293 7.15 -14.79 -2.55
C THR A 293 5.69 -15.24 -2.69
N ASP A 294 5.32 -15.73 -3.86
CA ASP A 294 4.08 -16.46 -4.12
C ASP A 294 3.89 -17.60 -3.10
N ALA A 295 4.97 -18.32 -2.79
CA ALA A 295 4.93 -19.46 -1.88
C ALA A 295 4.55 -19.05 -0.45
N LYS A 296 5.04 -17.89 0.01
CA LYS A 296 4.65 -17.32 1.30
C LYS A 296 3.20 -16.82 1.28
N MET A 297 2.82 -16.08 0.25
CA MET A 297 1.46 -15.53 0.13
C MET A 297 0.40 -16.63 0.07
N LYS A 298 0.65 -17.73 -0.65
CA LYS A 298 -0.29 -18.87 -0.77
C LYS A 298 -0.65 -19.56 0.54
N LEU A 299 0.08 -19.28 1.63
CA LEU A 299 -0.25 -19.85 2.94
C LEU A 299 -1.55 -19.28 3.52
N ASP A 300 -1.89 -18.04 3.17
CA ASP A 300 -3.03 -17.30 3.75
C ASP A 300 -3.74 -16.34 2.77
N HIS A 301 -3.25 -16.21 1.54
CA HIS A 301 -3.85 -15.48 0.43
C HIS A 301 -4.16 -16.38 -0.77
N SER A 302 -5.21 -16.04 -1.51
CA SER A 302 -5.58 -16.65 -2.79
C SER A 302 -5.79 -15.57 -3.84
N TRP A 303 -5.31 -15.79 -5.07
CA TRP A 303 -5.54 -14.90 -6.22
C TRP A 303 -5.48 -15.69 -7.52
N ASN A 304 -6.01 -15.12 -8.60
CA ASN A 304 -5.87 -15.71 -9.93
C ASN A 304 -4.45 -15.46 -10.47
N GLN A 305 -3.56 -16.43 -10.27
CA GLN A 305 -2.14 -16.32 -10.62
C GLN A 305 -1.89 -16.04 -12.11
N SER A 306 -2.78 -16.47 -13.02
CA SER A 306 -2.59 -16.23 -14.46
C SER A 306 -2.64 -14.75 -14.83
N ASP A 307 -3.20 -13.92 -13.96
CA ASP A 307 -3.41 -12.49 -14.22
C ASP A 307 -2.18 -11.65 -13.86
N TYR A 308 -1.16 -12.26 -13.22
CA TYR A 308 -0.03 -11.55 -12.61
C TYR A 308 1.32 -12.24 -12.89
N PRO A 309 2.43 -11.49 -12.86
CA PRO A 309 3.77 -12.09 -12.89
C PRO A 309 4.05 -12.89 -11.60
N THR A 310 4.89 -13.91 -11.72
CA THR A 310 5.26 -14.80 -10.60
C THR A 310 6.35 -14.20 -9.72
N ALA A 311 6.17 -14.24 -8.39
CA ALA A 311 7.17 -13.84 -7.41
C ALA A 311 7.84 -15.06 -6.76
N THR A 312 8.97 -15.50 -7.29
CA THR A 312 9.69 -16.70 -6.80
C THR A 312 11.02 -16.40 -6.10
N ASN A 313 11.52 -15.17 -6.22
CA ASN A 313 12.80 -14.78 -5.64
C ASN A 313 12.66 -14.54 -4.13
N ASP A 314 13.58 -15.07 -3.33
CA ASP A 314 13.53 -15.04 -1.88
C ASP A 314 14.52 -14.07 -1.21
N LYS A 315 15.30 -13.30 -2.00
CA LYS A 315 16.38 -12.39 -1.54
C LYS A 315 15.98 -11.53 -0.34
N TYR A 316 14.76 -11.00 -0.33
CA TYR A 316 14.28 -10.07 0.69
C TYR A 316 13.32 -10.70 1.71
N THR A 317 13.01 -12.00 1.62
CA THR A 317 12.05 -12.66 2.52
C THR A 317 12.47 -12.63 3.99
N VAL A 318 13.76 -12.51 4.25
CA VAL A 318 14.33 -12.35 5.59
C VAL A 318 13.90 -11.06 6.30
N MET A 319 13.38 -10.07 5.56
CA MET A 319 12.78 -8.88 6.15
C MET A 319 11.64 -9.22 7.12
N SER A 320 10.91 -10.33 6.89
CA SER A 320 9.88 -10.80 7.83
C SER A 320 10.40 -11.14 9.23
N GLN A 321 11.72 -11.30 9.39
CA GLN A 321 12.40 -11.59 10.65
C GLN A 321 12.96 -10.32 11.33
N VAL A 322 12.89 -9.17 10.66
CA VAL A 322 13.53 -7.92 11.08
C VAL A 322 12.66 -7.20 12.09
N ASP A 323 13.22 -6.99 13.28
CA ASP A 323 12.72 -6.08 14.31
C ASP A 323 13.86 -5.21 14.82
N HIS A 324 13.56 -4.02 15.39
CA HIS A 324 14.55 -3.04 15.86
C HIS A 324 15.77 -2.91 14.93
N ALA A 325 15.63 -2.22 13.80
CA ALA A 325 16.66 -2.19 12.77
C ALA A 325 17.49 -0.89 12.78
N TYR A 326 18.78 -1.02 12.46
CA TYR A 326 19.66 0.07 12.06
C TYR A 326 20.23 -0.23 10.67
N GLU A 327 19.95 0.66 9.72
CA GLU A 327 20.34 0.53 8.32
C GLU A 327 21.48 1.48 8.01
N VAL A 328 22.56 0.96 7.39
CA VAL A 328 23.73 1.74 6.98
C VAL A 328 24.48 1.02 5.87
N ASP A 329 24.97 1.75 4.87
CA ASP A 329 25.86 1.26 3.81
C ASP A 329 25.40 -0.06 3.13
N GLY A 330 24.10 -0.17 2.83
CA GLY A 330 23.54 -1.37 2.20
C GLY A 330 23.43 -2.60 3.12
N ALA A 331 23.52 -2.40 4.42
CA ALA A 331 23.33 -3.43 5.43
C ALA A 331 22.26 -3.04 6.45
N ILE A 332 21.55 -4.05 6.97
CA ILE A 332 20.60 -3.89 8.07
C ILE A 332 21.10 -4.69 9.27
N TYR A 333 21.38 -4.00 10.37
CA TYR A 333 21.61 -4.60 11.68
C TYR A 333 20.27 -4.71 12.40
N TYR A 334 19.86 -5.91 12.79
CA TYR A 334 18.50 -6.12 13.29
C TYR A 334 18.41 -7.15 14.41
N SER A 335 17.34 -7.03 15.17
CA SER A 335 16.86 -8.04 16.12
C SER A 335 16.10 -9.11 15.35
N ASN A 336 16.63 -10.34 15.33
CA ASN A 336 15.98 -11.45 14.63
C ASN A 336 14.90 -12.09 15.52
N VAL A 337 13.63 -11.89 15.17
CA VAL A 337 12.48 -12.40 15.95
C VAL A 337 12.41 -13.93 15.97
N ASP A 338 12.95 -14.61 14.95
CA ASP A 338 12.96 -16.08 14.84
C ASP A 338 14.09 -16.72 15.67
N ASP A 339 15.19 -15.99 15.96
CA ASP A 339 16.28 -16.44 16.86
C ASP A 339 16.28 -15.63 18.17
N ASN A 340 15.12 -15.55 18.82
CA ASN A 340 14.94 -14.97 20.16
C ASN A 340 15.50 -13.55 20.32
N HIS A 341 15.29 -12.69 19.32
CA HIS A 341 15.75 -11.30 19.28
C HIS A 341 17.28 -11.12 19.32
N LYS A 342 18.06 -12.12 18.88
CA LYS A 342 19.51 -11.96 18.77
C LYS A 342 19.89 -10.98 17.66
N LEU A 343 21.03 -10.33 17.79
CA LEU A 343 21.52 -9.36 16.80
C LEU A 343 22.09 -10.06 15.56
N TYR A 344 21.58 -9.68 14.40
CA TYR A 344 22.01 -10.13 13.08
C TYR A 344 22.39 -8.93 12.21
N ILE A 345 23.13 -9.22 11.14
CA ILE A 345 23.33 -8.32 10.00
C ILE A 345 22.78 -8.99 8.74
N LEU A 346 22.09 -8.22 7.91
CA LEU A 346 21.65 -8.53 6.55
C LEU A 346 22.45 -7.69 5.57
N ASP A 347 23.02 -8.30 4.54
CA ASP A 347 23.61 -7.63 3.37
C ASP A 347 22.53 -7.52 2.28
N LEU A 348 22.10 -6.30 1.96
CA LEU A 348 21.03 -6.05 0.98
C LEU A 348 21.45 -6.35 -0.46
N SER A 349 22.75 -6.38 -0.75
CA SER A 349 23.23 -6.74 -2.09
C SER A 349 23.07 -8.24 -2.36
N THR A 350 23.28 -9.07 -1.34
CA THR A 350 23.26 -10.54 -1.47
C THR A 350 22.04 -11.23 -0.85
N GLY A 351 21.27 -10.54 -0.01
CA GLY A 351 20.20 -11.14 0.80
C GLY A 351 20.71 -12.05 1.92
N LYS A 352 22.03 -12.11 2.16
CA LYS A 352 22.63 -13.02 3.14
C LYS A 352 22.64 -12.41 4.52
N THR A 353 22.41 -13.26 5.52
CA THR A 353 22.44 -12.87 6.93
C THR A 353 23.53 -13.57 7.71
N LYS A 354 24.02 -12.89 8.76
CA LYS A 354 24.98 -13.44 9.72
C LYS A 354 24.57 -13.02 11.13
N ARG A 355 24.58 -13.95 12.07
CA ARG A 355 24.45 -13.62 13.50
C ARG A 355 25.69 -12.88 13.98
N LEU A 356 25.49 -11.74 14.64
CA LEU A 356 26.57 -10.89 15.13
C LEU A 356 26.94 -11.21 16.59
N THR A 357 25.94 -11.59 17.40
CA THR A 357 26.14 -12.00 18.81
C THR A 357 25.02 -12.90 19.31
N GLU A 358 25.26 -13.62 20.41
CA GLU A 358 24.22 -14.36 21.16
C GLU A 358 23.38 -13.46 22.06
N ALA A 359 23.73 -12.18 22.18
CA ALA A 359 22.97 -11.21 22.96
C ALA A 359 21.63 -10.88 22.28
N ARG A 360 20.57 -10.85 23.10
CA ARG A 360 19.25 -10.37 22.69
C ARG A 360 19.30 -8.86 22.60
N ALA A 361 19.19 -8.33 21.38
CA ALA A 361 19.38 -6.91 21.08
C ALA A 361 18.06 -6.27 20.67
N GLN A 362 17.74 -5.14 21.31
CA GLN A 362 16.63 -4.27 20.95
C GLN A 362 17.11 -2.82 20.96
N PHE A 363 16.33 -1.91 20.38
CA PHE A 363 16.68 -0.48 20.27
C PHE A 363 18.08 -0.30 19.68
N ILE A 364 18.27 -0.72 18.42
CA ILE A 364 19.58 -0.81 17.78
C ILE A 364 19.87 0.50 17.05
N VAL A 365 21.07 1.07 17.28
CA VAL A 365 21.59 2.26 16.58
C VAL A 365 23.09 2.06 16.29
N GLY A 366 23.67 2.83 15.36
CA GLY A 366 25.09 2.71 15.05
C GLY A 366 25.79 4.06 14.86
N TYR A 367 27.10 4.06 15.12
CA TYR A 367 27.98 5.22 14.91
C TYR A 367 29.39 4.76 14.56
N GLY A 368 29.90 5.20 13.41
CA GLY A 368 31.16 4.71 12.87
C GLY A 368 31.16 3.19 12.74
N ASN A 369 32.13 2.52 13.37
CA ASN A 369 32.25 1.06 13.35
C ASN A 369 31.56 0.35 14.53
N TRP A 370 30.69 1.04 15.26
CA TRP A 370 30.01 0.50 16.44
C TRP A 370 28.51 0.41 16.26
N ILE A 371 27.94 -0.68 16.77
CA ILE A 371 26.51 -0.87 16.97
C ILE A 371 26.23 -0.84 18.46
N TYR A 372 25.27 -0.03 18.87
CA TYR A 372 24.78 0.12 20.22
C TYR A 372 23.38 -0.44 20.34
N PHE A 373 23.09 -1.13 21.43
CA PHE A 373 21.79 -1.76 21.63
C PHE A 373 21.51 -1.98 23.11
N SER A 374 20.22 -2.10 23.44
CA SER A 374 19.75 -2.60 24.73
C SER A 374 19.87 -4.12 24.77
N ASN A 375 20.69 -4.64 25.69
CA ASN A 375 21.01 -6.06 25.78
C ASN A 375 20.09 -6.77 26.79
N TYR A 376 19.02 -7.37 26.29
CA TYR A 376 18.03 -8.10 27.08
C TYR A 376 18.52 -9.47 27.60
N SER A 377 19.70 -9.94 27.18
CA SER A 377 20.37 -11.08 27.82
C SER A 377 21.03 -10.69 29.16
N ASN A 378 21.24 -9.40 29.40
CA ASN A 378 21.95 -8.87 30.56
C ASN A 378 21.16 -7.78 31.29
N GLY A 379 19.84 -7.88 31.36
CA GLY A 379 19.02 -6.89 32.09
C GLY A 379 18.84 -5.56 31.35
N ALA A 380 18.77 -5.61 30.01
CA ALA A 380 18.58 -4.45 29.15
C ALA A 380 19.71 -3.40 29.27
N PHE A 381 20.93 -3.84 29.57
CA PHE A 381 22.09 -2.95 29.68
C PHE A 381 22.53 -2.41 28.31
N LEU A 382 22.97 -1.16 28.28
CA LEU A 382 23.55 -0.57 27.08
C LEU A 382 24.85 -1.29 26.73
N THR A 383 24.84 -1.96 25.58
CA THR A 383 25.96 -2.74 25.07
C THR A 383 26.38 -2.19 23.71
N LYS A 384 27.68 -2.22 23.43
CA LYS A 384 28.21 -1.95 22.10
C LYS A 384 28.97 -3.14 21.54
N ILE A 385 28.98 -3.29 20.24
CA ILE A 385 29.75 -4.30 19.48
C ILE A 385 30.25 -3.68 18.18
N LYS A 386 31.42 -4.10 17.67
CA LYS A 386 31.85 -3.65 16.36
C LYS A 386 30.94 -4.19 15.25
N THR A 387 30.85 -3.47 14.15
CA THR A 387 30.08 -3.86 12.94
C THR A 387 30.48 -5.23 12.37
N ASN A 388 31.70 -5.71 12.65
CA ASN A 388 32.19 -7.04 12.28
C ASN A 388 31.85 -8.16 13.30
N GLY A 389 31.26 -7.81 14.44
CA GLY A 389 30.91 -8.72 15.54
C GLY A 389 31.98 -8.92 16.61
N THR A 390 33.05 -8.12 16.64
CA THR A 390 34.11 -8.22 17.66
C THR A 390 33.95 -7.16 18.75
N GLU A 391 34.73 -7.29 19.83
CA GLU A 391 34.89 -6.27 20.87
C GLU A 391 33.58 -5.86 21.57
N GLN A 392 32.67 -6.82 21.79
CA GLN A 392 31.46 -6.55 22.55
C GLN A 392 31.78 -6.14 23.99
N SER A 393 31.18 -5.05 24.47
CA SER A 393 31.35 -4.55 25.84
C SER A 393 30.11 -3.83 26.35
N ILE A 394 29.88 -3.91 27.66
CA ILE A 394 28.80 -3.16 28.34
C ILE A 394 29.29 -1.75 28.60
N VAL A 395 28.49 -0.76 28.19
CA VAL A 395 28.77 0.68 28.32
C VAL A 395 28.05 1.27 29.54
N TYR A 396 26.84 0.81 29.84
CA TYR A 396 26.04 1.29 30.97
C TYR A 396 25.26 0.11 31.60
N ARG A 397 25.30 0.01 32.94
CA ARG A 397 24.81 -1.16 33.72
C ARG A 397 23.48 -0.88 34.42
N ASP A 398 22.51 -0.42 33.66
CA ASP A 398 21.12 -0.27 34.07
C ASP A 398 20.23 -0.41 32.83
N GLU A 399 18.92 -0.58 33.03
CA GLU A 399 17.95 -0.73 31.95
C GLU A 399 17.98 0.49 31.02
N VAL A 400 18.15 0.25 29.72
CA VAL A 400 18.06 1.27 28.67
C VAL A 400 17.04 0.95 27.60
N LYS A 401 16.34 1.98 27.13
CA LYS A 401 15.34 1.93 26.04
C LYS A 401 15.47 3.15 25.13
N ASP A 402 14.79 3.08 23.98
CA ASP A 402 14.60 4.23 23.07
C ASP A 402 15.92 4.93 22.72
N LEU A 403 16.87 4.16 22.18
CA LEU A 403 18.17 4.67 21.74
C LEU A 403 18.00 5.49 20.45
N PHE A 404 18.66 6.64 20.40
CA PHE A 404 18.81 7.44 19.18
C PHE A 404 20.12 8.23 19.19
N ILE A 405 20.58 8.66 18.01
CA ILE A 405 21.82 9.41 17.86
C ILE A 405 21.50 10.76 17.24
N GLU A 406 22.03 11.82 17.85
CA GLU A 406 21.87 13.19 17.38
C GLU A 406 23.12 14.00 17.75
N ASP A 407 23.66 14.77 16.80
CA ASP A 407 24.81 15.67 17.00
C ASP A 407 26.06 15.02 17.64
N GLY A 408 26.32 13.73 17.34
CA GLY A 408 27.46 12.99 17.88
C GLY A 408 27.25 12.46 19.31
N PHE A 409 26.03 12.54 19.83
CA PHE A 409 25.64 11.97 21.12
C PHE A 409 24.69 10.79 20.94
N LEU A 410 24.90 9.75 21.75
CA LEU A 410 23.95 8.66 21.94
C LEU A 410 23.02 9.00 23.10
N TYR A 411 21.75 9.15 22.80
CA TYR A 411 20.68 9.35 23.76
C TYR A 411 19.97 8.03 24.07
N PHE A 412 19.54 7.86 25.32
CA PHE A 412 18.83 6.67 25.77
C PHE A 412 18.00 6.95 27.02
N HIS A 413 16.84 6.32 27.12
CA HIS A 413 15.97 6.42 28.29
C HIS A 413 16.36 5.39 29.35
N THR A 414 16.30 5.80 30.61
CA THR A 414 16.50 4.97 31.81
C THR A 414 15.33 5.16 32.77
N PRO A 415 15.21 4.36 33.84
CA PRO A 415 14.21 4.59 34.90
C PRO A 415 14.29 5.99 35.53
N ASP A 416 15.48 6.60 35.55
CA ASP A 416 15.72 7.95 36.08
C ASP A 416 15.53 9.08 35.03
N GLY A 417 15.11 8.74 33.82
CA GLY A 417 14.89 9.67 32.71
C GLY A 417 15.89 9.55 31.57
N LEU A 418 15.86 10.53 30.65
CA LEU A 418 16.72 10.61 29.47
C LEU A 418 18.18 10.90 29.86
N LYS A 419 19.12 10.12 29.31
CA LYS A 419 20.56 10.30 29.46
C LYS A 419 21.22 10.37 28.08
N GLN A 420 22.47 10.85 28.06
CA GLN A 420 23.28 10.91 26.85
C GLN A 420 24.75 10.55 27.12
N MET A 421 25.46 10.11 26.09
CA MET A 421 26.93 9.98 26.09
C MET A 421 27.50 10.46 24.75
N GLU A 422 28.71 11.01 24.77
CA GLU A 422 29.48 11.39 23.58
C GLU A 422 30.06 10.15 22.87
N LEU A 423 30.06 10.14 21.52
CA LEU A 423 30.36 8.96 20.68
C LEU A 423 31.71 8.97 19.96
#